data_AF-A0A9E5I568-F1
#
_entry.id   AF-A0A9E5I568-F1
#
_cell.length_a   1.000
_cell.length_b   1.000
_cell.length_c   1.000
_cell.angle_alpha   90.00
_cell.angle_beta   90.00
_cell.angle_gamma   90.00
#
_symmetry.space_group_name_H-M   'P 1'
#
loop_
_entity.id
_entity.type
_entity.pdbx_description
1 polymer ?
#
loop_
_entity_poly.entity_id
_entity_poly.type
_entity_poly.pdbx_seq_one_letter_code
_entity_poly.pdbx_strand_id
1 'polypeptide(L)' 'EVASLFEFGSDGTLRVSLRSKGRVDVNAIASPFGGGGHRAAAGIRFPKDAEKNRDLVLAAISRAIADLKD' A
#
# COMPACT_ATOMS: atom_id res chain seq x y z
N GLU A 1 3.17 -5.42 -12.15
CA GLU A 1 2.66 -4.03 -12.07
C GLU A 1 1.75 -3.86 -10.86
N VAL A 2 1.88 -2.72 -10.19
CA VAL A 2 1.05 -2.29 -9.05
C VAL A 2 0.61 -0.85 -9.32
N ALA A 3 -0.66 -0.56 -9.03
CA ALA A 3 -1.18 0.80 -8.97
C ALA A 3 -1.53 1.14 -7.51
N SER A 4 -1.24 2.36 -7.10
CA SER A 4 -1.48 2.86 -5.75
C SER A 4 -2.08 4.26 -5.78
N LEU A 5 -3.14 4.50 -5.02
CA LEU A 5 -3.71 5.82 -4.76
C LEU A 5 -3.53 6.18 -3.29
N PHE A 6 -3.03 7.39 -3.03
CA PHE A 6 -2.83 7.95 -1.70
C PHE A 6 -3.78 9.15 -1.53
N GLU A 7 -4.73 9.05 -0.61
CA GLU A 7 -5.71 10.10 -0.31
C GLU A 7 -5.40 10.70 1.07
N PHE A 8 -4.97 11.96 1.08
CA PHE A 8 -4.59 12.69 2.28
C PHE A 8 -5.78 13.43 2.87
N GLY A 9 -6.09 13.16 4.14
CA GLY A 9 -7.09 13.89 4.91
C GLY A 9 -6.52 15.17 5.52
N SER A 10 -7.36 16.19 5.65
CA SER A 10 -6.98 17.45 6.31
C SER A 10 -6.69 17.31 7.81
N ASP A 11 -7.11 16.20 8.41
CA ASP A 11 -6.85 15.80 9.80
C ASP A 11 -5.55 14.99 9.96
N GLY A 12 -4.74 14.90 8.90
CA GLY A 12 -3.49 14.13 8.89
C GLY A 12 -3.70 12.62 8.68
N THR A 13 -4.93 12.18 8.39
CA THR A 13 -5.21 10.79 8.00
C THR A 13 -4.69 10.48 6.60
N LEU A 14 -4.46 9.20 6.33
CA LEU A 14 -4.11 8.71 5.00
C LEU A 14 -4.92 7.46 4.69
N ARG A 15 -5.55 7.44 3.52
CA ARG A 15 -6.07 6.21 2.92
C ARG A 15 -5.20 5.81 1.74
N VAL A 16 -4.86 4.52 1.68
CA VAL A 16 -4.10 3.95 0.57
C VAL A 16 -4.91 2.85 -0.07
N SER A 17 -5.11 2.93 -1.37
CA SER A 17 -5.74 1.89 -2.18
C SER A 17 -4.70 1.26 -3.11
N LEU A 18 -4.57 -0.06 -3.07
CA LEU A 18 -3.60 -0.82 -3.87
C LEU A 18 -4.31 -1.76 -4.84
N ARG A 19 -3.79 -1.87 -6.06
CA ARG A 19 -4.22 -2.83 -7.08
C ARG A 19 -3.02 -3.47 -7.75
N SER A 20 -3.14 -4.74 -8.13
CA SER A 20 -2.12 -5.44 -8.94
C SER A 20 -2.75 -6.16 -10.11
N LYS A 21 -1.97 -6.30 -11.20
CA LYS A 21 -2.28 -7.25 -12.29
C LYS A 21 -1.95 -8.72 -11.95
N GLY A 22 -1.60 -9.02 -10.69
CA GLY A 22 -1.56 -10.40 -10.16
C GLY A 22 -0.16 -10.93 -9.81
N ARG A 23 0.92 -10.37 -10.38
CA ARG A 23 2.30 -10.77 -10.03
C ARG A 23 2.69 -10.36 -8.60
N VAL A 24 2.19 -9.22 -8.12
CA VAL A 24 2.45 -8.74 -6.75
C VAL A 24 1.22 -9.00 -5.88
N ASP A 25 1.42 -9.60 -4.71
CA ASP A 25 0.39 -9.73 -3.70
C ASP A 25 0.28 -8.41 -2.91
N VAL A 26 -0.74 -7.60 -3.22
CA VAL A 26 -0.94 -6.31 -2.54
C VAL A 26 -1.58 -6.44 -1.16
N ASN A 27 -2.21 -7.58 -0.85
CA ASN A 27 -2.66 -7.85 0.51
C ASN A 27 -1.45 -8.06 1.43
N ALA A 28 -0.43 -8.79 0.98
CA ALA A 28 0.81 -8.95 1.72
C ALA A 28 1.55 -7.62 1.99
N ILE A 29 1.39 -6.62 1.11
CA ILE A 29 1.89 -5.26 1.33
C ILE A 29 1.04 -4.53 2.39
N ALA A 30 -0.28 -4.66 2.35
CA ALA A 30 -1.19 -3.90 3.20
C ALA A 30 -1.29 -4.43 4.65
N SER A 31 -1.21 -5.75 4.85
CA SER A 31 -1.42 -6.38 6.16
C SER A 31 -0.47 -5.89 7.27
N PRO A 32 0.85 -5.69 7.02
CA PRO A 32 1.77 -5.17 8.04
C PRO A 32 1.42 -3.76 8.55
N PHE A 33 0.66 -3.00 7.77
CA PHE A 33 0.19 -1.66 8.14
C PHE A 33 -1.20 -1.68 8.80
N GLY A 34 -1.73 -2.84 9.17
CA GLY A 34 -3.09 -2.99 9.70
C GLY A 34 -4.18 -2.86 8.63
N GLY A 35 -3.80 -2.87 7.35
CA GLY A 35 -4.71 -2.95 6.22
C GLY A 35 -5.05 -4.39 5.83
N GLY A 36 -5.64 -4.55 4.65
CA GLY A 36 -5.93 -5.87 4.09
C GLY A 36 -6.83 -5.85 2.86
N GLY A 37 -7.11 -7.05 2.35
CA GLY A 37 -8.01 -7.28 1.22
C GLY A 37 -7.67 -8.59 0.49
N HIS A 38 -7.73 -8.55 -0.83
CA HIS A 38 -7.39 -9.66 -1.70
C HIS A 38 -5.99 -9.48 -2.29
N ARG A 39 -5.41 -10.59 -2.78
CA ARG A 39 -4.10 -10.61 -3.46
C ARG A 39 -3.94 -9.52 -4.52
N ALA A 40 -5.00 -9.22 -5.28
CA ALA A 40 -4.98 -8.22 -6.35
C ALA A 40 -5.55 -6.83 -5.96
N ALA A 41 -6.17 -6.70 -4.77
CA ALA A 41 -6.79 -5.46 -4.33
C ALA A 41 -6.84 -5.37 -2.80
N ALA A 42 -6.13 -4.40 -2.22
CA ALA A 42 -6.08 -4.19 -0.78
C ALA A 42 -6.10 -2.69 -0.44
N GLY A 43 -6.32 -2.37 0.84
CA GLY A 43 -6.30 -0.99 1.31
C GLY A 43 -5.75 -0.85 2.72
N ILE A 44 -5.32 0.36 3.05
CA ILE A 44 -4.78 0.75 4.36
C ILE A 44 -5.44 2.06 4.78
N ARG A 45 -5.70 2.22 6.09
CA ARG A 45 -6.16 3.49 6.67
C ARG A 45 -5.30 3.85 7.87
N PHE A 46 -4.54 4.93 7.75
CA PHE A 46 -3.78 5.50 8.85
C PHE A 46 -4.56 6.66 9.50
N PRO A 47 -4.69 6.69 10.83
CA PRO A 47 -5.41 7.75 11.52
C PRO A 47 -4.62 9.06 11.63
N LYS A 48 -3.31 9.04 11.37
CA LYS A 48 -2.40 10.19 11.47
C LYS A 48 -1.10 9.93 10.69
N ASP A 49 -0.17 10.88 10.74
CA ASP A 49 1.20 10.78 10.20
C ASP A 49 1.23 10.45 8.69
N ALA A 50 0.31 11.06 7.91
CA ALA A 50 0.10 10.74 6.51
C ALA A 50 1.38 10.70 5.65
N GLU A 51 2.22 11.75 5.70
CA GLU A 51 3.44 11.81 4.88
C GLU A 51 4.42 10.68 5.21
N LYS A 52 4.69 10.46 6.50
CA LYS A 52 5.55 9.36 6.95
C LYS A 52 5.01 8.01 6.50
N ASN A 53 3.69 7.79 6.64
CA ASN A 53 3.07 6.54 6.27
C ASN A 53 3.02 6.32 4.76
N ARG A 54 2.87 7.39 3.96
CA ARG A 54 3.00 7.34 2.50
C ARG A 54 4.39 6.83 2.10
N ASP A 55 5.45 7.37 2.68
CA ASP A 55 6.82 6.95 2.37
C ASP A 55 7.09 5.50 2.76
N LEU A 56 6.60 5.06 3.92
CA LEU A 56 6.70 3.66 4.36
C LEU A 56 5.99 2.70 3.39
N VAL A 57 4.78 3.05 2.94
CA VAL A 57 4.03 2.21 2.01
C VAL A 57 4.69 2.20 0.62
N LEU A 58 5.21 3.34 0.14
CA LEU A 58 5.97 3.38 -1.10
C LEU A 58 7.21 2.49 -1.05
N ALA A 59 7.97 2.53 0.04
CA ALA A 59 9.11 1.64 0.24
C ALA A 59 8.72 0.16 0.20
N ALA A 60 7.60 -0.21 0.84
CA ALA A 60 7.07 -1.58 0.82
C ALA A 60 6.65 -2.02 -0.59
N ILE A 61 6.00 -1.14 -1.38
CA ILE A 61 5.65 -1.42 -2.77
C ILE A 61 6.90 -1.62 -3.61
N SER A 62 7.89 -0.71 -3.51
CA SER A 62 9.15 -0.82 -4.24
C SER A 62 9.89 -2.12 -3.91
N ARG A 63 9.93 -2.51 -2.63
CA ARG A 63 10.54 -3.77 -2.20
C ARG A 63 9.81 -4.99 -2.80
N ALA A 64 8.48 -5.01 -2.72
CA ALA A 64 7.68 -6.11 -3.25
C ALA A 64 7.83 -6.27 -4.77
N ILE A 65 8.01 -5.16 -5.50
CA ILE A 65 8.30 -5.20 -6.94
C ILE A 65 9.71 -5.73 -7.20
N ALA A 66 10.71 -5.28 -6.44
CA ALA A 66 12.10 -5.72 -6.60
C ALA A 66 12.32 -7.20 -6.25
N ASP A 67 11.54 -7.75 -5.32
CA ASP A 67 11.61 -9.17 -4.95
C ASP A 67 10.98 -10.11 -5.99
N LEU A 68 10.26 -9.58 -6.99
CA LEU A 68 9.87 -10.36 -8.16
C LEU A 68 11.12 -10.66 -8.99
N LYS A 69 11.68 -11.85 -8.81
CA LYS A 69 12.62 -12.42 -9.77
C LYS A 69 11.87 -12.67 -11.09
N ASP A 70 12.52 -12.38 -12.21
CA ASP A 70 11.97 -12.61 -13.55
C ASP A 70 11.47 -14.04 -13.75
#